data_AF-A0A7V5PH60-F1
#
_entry.id   AF-A0A7V5PH60-F1
#
_cell.length_a   1.000
_cell.length_b   1.000
_cell.length_c   1.000
_cell.angle_alpha   90.00
_cell.angle_beta   90.00
_cell.angle_gamma   90.00
#
_symmetry.space_group_name_H-M   'P 1'
#
loop_
_entity.id
_entity.type
_entity.pdbx_description
1 polymer ?
#
loop_
_entity_poly.entity_id
_entity_poly.type
_entity_poly.pdbx_seq_one_letter_code
_entity_poly.pdbx_strand_id
1 'polypeptide(L)'
;MNQDPIRRHRTVPVRVGPVTIGGQAPVAVQSMTNTDTTDAVRTAAQVADLARAGSELVRITVNTEAAAAAVPRIRDRLLQQGLEVPLIGDFHFNGHKLLERHPACAEALDKYRINPGNVGRGSRRDARFAQMIELACRHGKPVRIGVNWGSLDPAVLARLMDENAGAARPREPRAVMR
;
A
#
# COMPACT_ATOMS: atom_id res chain seq x y z
N MET A 1 6.02 2.86 -38.69
CA MET A 1 6.68 2.93 -37.37
C MET A 1 6.67 1.54 -36.78
N ASN A 2 7.80 0.84 -36.85
CA ASN A 2 7.95 -0.50 -36.30
C ASN A 2 8.29 -0.35 -34.82
N GLN A 3 7.28 -0.20 -33.97
CA GLN A 3 7.46 -0.24 -32.52
C GLN A 3 7.52 -1.72 -32.15
N ASP A 4 8.67 -2.20 -31.70
CA ASP A 4 8.71 -3.51 -31.06
C ASP A 4 7.66 -3.53 -29.94
N PRO A 5 6.78 -4.55 -29.87
CA PRO A 5 5.72 -4.58 -28.87
C PRO A 5 6.35 -4.59 -27.49
N ILE A 6 5.91 -3.66 -26.62
CA ILE A 6 6.37 -3.57 -25.23
C ILE A 6 6.19 -4.94 -24.57
N ARG A 7 7.30 -5.63 -24.29
CA ARG A 7 7.28 -6.92 -23.61
C ARG A 7 7.10 -6.70 -22.11
N ARG A 8 5.91 -7.00 -21.60
CA ARG A 8 5.62 -6.92 -20.17
C ARG A 8 6.31 -8.04 -19.39
N HIS A 9 6.86 -7.71 -18.23
CA HIS A 9 7.43 -8.68 -17.30
C HIS A 9 6.33 -9.66 -16.81
N ARG A 10 6.63 -10.96 -16.79
CA ARG A 10 5.69 -11.97 -16.30
C ARG A 10 5.60 -11.90 -14.78
N THR A 11 4.39 -11.69 -14.26
CA THR A 11 4.14 -11.64 -12.81
C THR A 11 2.98 -12.55 -12.42
N VAL A 12 2.91 -12.88 -11.14
CA VAL A 12 1.72 -13.51 -10.55
C VAL A 12 0.57 -12.50 -10.53
N PRO A 13 -0.64 -12.86 -10.98
CA PRO A 13 -1.82 -12.00 -10.87
C PRO A 13 -2.31 -11.91 -9.41
N VAL A 14 -2.66 -10.70 -8.98
CA VAL A 14 -3.20 -10.42 -7.63
C VAL A 14 -4.53 -9.72 -7.78
N ARG A 15 -5.59 -10.26 -7.17
CA ARG A 15 -6.91 -9.63 -7.14
C ARG A 15 -7.00 -8.60 -6.03
N VAL A 16 -7.62 -7.46 -6.33
CA VAL A 16 -7.95 -6.37 -5.41
C VAL A 16 -9.40 -5.97 -5.70
N GLY A 17 -10.35 -6.55 -4.96
CA GLY A 17 -11.77 -6.47 -5.32
C GLY A 17 -12.03 -7.02 -6.74
N PRO A 18 -12.69 -6.25 -7.63
CA PRO A 18 -12.88 -6.63 -9.04
C PRO A 18 -11.63 -6.44 -9.91
N VAL A 19 -10.60 -5.72 -9.45
CA VAL A 19 -9.40 -5.40 -10.26
C VAL A 19 -8.35 -6.50 -10.13
N THR A 20 -7.74 -6.91 -11.24
CA THR A 20 -6.58 -7.82 -11.25
C THR A 20 -5.31 -7.08 -11.64
N ILE A 21 -4.27 -7.16 -10.81
CA ILE A 21 -2.96 -6.55 -11.05
C ILE A 21 -1.95 -7.64 -11.39
N GLY A 22 -1.22 -7.48 -12.49
CA GLY A 22 -0.18 -8.42 -12.91
C GLY A 22 -0.68 -9.54 -13.83
N GLY A 23 0.19 -10.49 -14.16
CA GLY A 23 -0.08 -11.49 -15.18
C GLY A 23 -0.24 -10.85 -16.55
N GLN A 24 -1.39 -11.10 -17.19
CA GLN A 24 -1.76 -10.48 -18.47
C GLN A 24 -2.77 -9.33 -18.32
N ALA A 25 -3.23 -9.03 -17.10
CA ALA A 25 -4.20 -7.95 -16.87
C ALA A 25 -3.59 -6.58 -17.22
N PRO A 26 -4.37 -5.62 -17.77
CA PRO A 26 -3.89 -4.27 -18.09
C PRO A 26 -3.18 -3.58 -16.93
N VAL A 27 -2.37 -2.55 -17.22
CA VAL A 27 -1.77 -1.73 -16.17
C VAL A 27 -2.87 -0.90 -15.53
N ALA A 28 -3.22 -1.23 -14.28
CA ALA A 28 -4.28 -0.55 -13.56
C ALA A 28 -3.85 0.86 -13.10
N VAL A 29 -4.71 1.85 -13.32
CA VAL A 29 -4.54 3.23 -12.85
C VAL A 29 -5.01 3.33 -11.39
N GLN A 30 -4.20 3.93 -10.54
CA GLN A 30 -4.55 4.18 -9.14
C GLN A 30 -4.22 5.61 -8.72
N SER A 31 -4.96 6.12 -7.75
CA SER A 31 -4.74 7.44 -7.16
C SER A 31 -4.75 7.37 -5.63
N MET A 32 -4.57 8.51 -4.97
CA MET A 32 -4.64 8.63 -3.52
C MET A 32 -5.39 9.91 -3.15
N THR A 33 -6.26 9.83 -2.15
CA THR A 33 -6.93 11.01 -1.59
C THR A 33 -5.93 11.94 -0.89
N ASN A 34 -6.31 13.20 -0.77
CA ASN A 34 -5.61 14.19 0.05
C ASN A 34 -6.52 14.85 1.12
N THR A 35 -7.76 14.38 1.24
CA THR A 35 -8.66 14.73 2.34
C THR A 35 -8.23 14.07 3.64
N ASP A 36 -8.63 14.65 4.76
CA ASP A 36 -8.52 13.97 6.05
C ASP A 36 -9.52 12.81 6.09
N THR A 37 -9.03 11.57 6.21
CA THR A 37 -9.86 10.36 6.25
C THR A 37 -10.89 10.39 7.37
N THR A 38 -10.67 11.15 8.46
CA THR A 38 -11.67 11.33 9.52
C THR A 38 -12.96 11.99 9.03
N ASP A 39 -12.87 12.83 7.98
CA ASP A 39 -14.02 13.35 7.25
C ASP A 39 -14.47 12.33 6.20
N ALA A 40 -15.35 11.42 6.64
CA ALA A 40 -15.87 10.35 5.80
C ALA A 40 -16.69 10.88 4.61
N VAL A 41 -17.36 12.04 4.73
CA VAL A 41 -18.18 12.61 3.66
C VAL A 41 -17.27 13.14 2.56
N ARG A 42 -16.33 14.01 2.93
CA ARG A 42 -15.41 14.62 1.97
C ARG A 42 -14.48 13.59 1.34
N THR A 43 -14.03 12.61 2.11
CA THR A 43 -13.20 11.51 1.58
C THR A 43 -13.97 10.62 0.62
N ALA A 44 -15.21 10.23 0.94
CA ALA A 44 -16.04 9.46 0.01
C ALA A 44 -16.34 10.23 -1.28
N ALA A 45 -16.60 11.54 -1.20
CA ALA A 45 -16.80 12.39 -2.37
C ALA A 45 -15.55 12.41 -3.27
N GLN A 46 -14.36 12.63 -2.68
CA GLN A 46 -13.12 12.62 -3.47
C GLN A 46 -12.79 11.24 -4.05
N VAL A 47 -13.04 10.14 -3.31
CA VAL A 47 -12.88 8.78 -3.87
C VAL A 47 -13.81 8.59 -5.07
N ALA A 48 -15.06 9.04 -4.99
CA ALA A 48 -16.01 8.95 -6.10
C ALA A 48 -15.57 9.78 -7.31
N ASP A 49 -15.05 10.99 -7.09
CA ASP A 49 -14.53 11.85 -8.17
C ASP A 49 -13.32 11.21 -8.85
N LEU A 50 -12.39 10.65 -8.08
CA LEU A 50 -11.22 9.94 -8.60
C LEU A 50 -11.62 8.70 -9.40
N ALA A 51 -12.59 7.92 -8.92
CA ALA A 51 -13.11 6.76 -9.64
C ALA A 51 -13.78 7.15 -10.95
N ARG A 52 -14.63 8.18 -10.94
CA ARG A 52 -15.29 8.71 -12.15
C ARG A 52 -14.29 9.30 -13.15
N ALA A 53 -13.16 9.83 -12.69
CA ALA A 53 -12.06 10.29 -13.53
C ALA A 53 -11.21 9.14 -14.13
N GLY A 54 -11.49 7.89 -13.77
CA GLY A 54 -10.82 6.70 -14.32
C GLY A 54 -9.82 6.02 -13.38
N SER A 55 -9.76 6.41 -12.09
CA SER A 55 -8.94 5.70 -11.10
C SER A 55 -9.58 4.35 -10.76
N GLU A 56 -8.96 3.26 -11.17
CA GLU A 56 -9.46 1.89 -10.95
C GLU A 56 -9.28 1.41 -9.50
N LEU A 57 -8.37 2.02 -8.74
CA LEU A 57 -8.24 1.84 -7.29
C LEU A 57 -7.95 3.18 -6.62
N VAL A 58 -8.41 3.37 -5.38
CA VAL A 58 -8.14 4.62 -4.64
C VAL A 58 -7.53 4.30 -3.27
N ARG A 59 -6.40 4.94 -2.99
CA ARG A 59 -5.71 4.83 -1.69
C ARG A 59 -6.15 5.94 -0.75
N ILE A 60 -6.33 5.60 0.52
CA ILE A 60 -6.64 6.56 1.61
C ILE A 60 -5.65 6.37 2.76
N THR A 61 -5.30 7.44 3.47
CA THR A 61 -4.41 7.32 4.63
C THR A 61 -5.16 6.77 5.84
N VAL A 62 -4.56 5.84 6.58
CA VAL A 62 -5.13 5.32 7.83
C VAL A 62 -4.03 5.36 8.90
N ASN A 63 -3.93 6.49 9.58
CA ASN A 63 -2.86 6.83 10.51
C ASN A 63 -3.33 7.05 11.96
N THR A 64 -4.64 7.13 12.20
CA THR A 64 -5.24 7.32 13.53
C THR A 64 -6.43 6.38 13.73
N GLU A 65 -6.83 6.16 15.00
CA GLU A 65 -8.02 5.38 15.36
C GLU A 65 -9.29 6.03 14.76
N ALA A 66 -9.35 7.38 14.75
CA ALA A 66 -10.46 8.12 14.13
C ALA A 66 -10.53 7.89 12.61
N ALA A 67 -9.38 7.88 11.91
CA ALA A 67 -9.33 7.58 10.49
C ALA A 67 -9.76 6.13 10.23
N ALA A 68 -9.28 5.17 11.04
CA ALA A 68 -9.68 3.77 10.93
C ALA A 68 -11.19 3.58 11.15
N ALA A 69 -11.77 4.25 12.16
CA ALA A 69 -13.20 4.23 12.42
C ALA A 69 -14.04 4.86 11.30
N ALA A 70 -13.47 5.75 10.49
CA ALA A 70 -14.16 6.38 9.37
C ALA A 70 -14.20 5.51 8.10
N VAL A 71 -13.28 4.56 7.93
CA VAL A 71 -13.18 3.73 6.71
C VAL A 71 -14.48 2.97 6.38
N PRO A 72 -15.16 2.29 7.32
CA PRO A 72 -16.43 1.63 7.00
C PRO A 72 -17.50 2.61 6.50
N ARG A 73 -17.56 3.81 7.10
CA ARG A 73 -18.51 4.85 6.67
C ARG A 73 -18.19 5.37 5.27
N ILE A 74 -16.91 5.46 4.91
CA ILE A 74 -16.49 5.81 3.54
C ILE A 74 -16.95 4.73 2.56
N ARG A 75 -16.73 3.45 2.89
CA ARG A 75 -17.18 2.30 2.09
C ARG A 75 -18.69 2.31 1.88
N ASP A 76 -19.47 2.47 2.95
CA ASP A 76 -20.94 2.50 2.88
C ASP A 76 -21.44 3.62 1.96
N ARG A 77 -20.83 4.81 2.04
CA ARG A 77 -21.18 5.96 1.18
C ARG A 77 -20.87 5.73 -0.29
N LEU A 78 -19.82 4.99 -0.61
CA LEU A 78 -19.49 4.63 -1.99
C LEU A 78 -20.48 3.60 -2.51
N LEU A 79 -20.82 2.59 -1.72
CA LEU A 79 -21.81 1.57 -2.08
C LEU A 79 -23.20 2.17 -2.28
N GLN A 80 -23.61 3.13 -1.44
CA GLN A 80 -24.86 3.89 -1.62
C GLN A 80 -24.91 4.68 -2.95
N GLN A 81 -23.74 5.01 -3.53
CA GLN A 81 -23.63 5.64 -4.85
C GLN A 81 -23.47 4.62 -5.99
N GLY A 82 -23.53 3.31 -5.71
CA GLY A 82 -23.26 2.25 -6.70
C GLY A 82 -21.79 2.15 -7.11
N LEU A 83 -20.86 2.64 -6.28
CA LEU A 83 -19.43 2.62 -6.56
C LEU A 83 -18.73 1.53 -5.75
N GLU A 84 -18.11 0.59 -6.45
CA GLU A 84 -17.35 -0.54 -5.88
C GLU A 84 -15.83 -0.39 -6.08
N VAL A 85 -15.34 0.84 -6.27
CA VAL A 85 -13.91 1.11 -6.45
C VAL A 85 -13.11 0.58 -5.25
N PRO A 86 -12.06 -0.23 -5.46
CA PRO A 86 -11.25 -0.75 -4.37
C PRO A 86 -10.59 0.34 -3.52
N LEU A 87 -10.74 0.21 -2.21
CA LEU A 87 -10.10 1.06 -1.21
C LEU A 87 -8.82 0.42 -0.70
N ILE A 88 -7.72 1.17 -0.78
CA ILE A 88 -6.40 0.75 -0.30
C ILE A 88 -6.05 1.55 0.96
N GLY A 89 -5.80 0.88 2.08
CA GLY A 89 -5.38 1.53 3.33
C GLY A 89 -3.88 1.79 3.35
N ASP A 90 -3.46 3.06 3.50
CA ASP A 90 -2.06 3.44 3.66
C ASP A 90 -1.69 3.58 5.14
N PHE A 91 -0.95 2.59 5.65
CA PHE A 91 -0.59 2.49 7.07
C PHE A 91 0.85 2.91 7.33
N HIS A 92 1.06 3.66 8.41
CA HIS A 92 2.36 4.11 8.91
C HIS A 92 2.48 3.83 10.41
N PHE A 93 3.62 3.32 10.90
CA PHE A 93 3.98 3.13 12.32
C PHE A 93 3.07 2.26 13.20
N ASN A 94 1.78 2.57 13.27
CA ASN A 94 0.77 1.98 14.14
C ASN A 94 -0.26 1.08 13.42
N GLY A 95 -0.07 0.79 12.13
CA GLY A 95 -1.04 0.01 11.33
C GLY A 95 -1.49 -1.29 11.98
N HIS A 96 -0.58 -2.02 12.64
CA HIS A 96 -0.89 -3.28 13.33
C HIS A 96 -1.94 -3.09 14.42
N LYS A 97 -1.83 -2.01 15.21
CA LYS A 97 -2.79 -1.65 16.25
C LYS A 97 -4.11 -1.20 15.65
N LEU A 98 -4.06 -0.40 14.59
CA LEU A 98 -5.27 0.13 13.96
C LEU A 98 -6.13 -0.99 13.35
N LEU A 99 -5.50 -1.93 12.64
CA LEU A 99 -6.21 -3.08 12.08
C LEU A 99 -6.73 -4.03 13.17
N GLU A 100 -5.98 -4.24 14.25
CA GLU A 100 -6.40 -5.08 15.38
C GLU A 100 -7.59 -4.47 16.15
N ARG A 101 -7.58 -3.16 16.40
CA ARG A 101 -8.62 -2.45 17.16
C ARG A 101 -9.85 -2.09 16.34
N HIS A 102 -9.70 -1.97 15.03
CA HIS A 102 -10.77 -1.67 14.09
C HIS A 102 -10.93 -2.78 13.05
N PRO A 103 -11.47 -3.95 13.41
CA PRO A 103 -11.68 -5.04 12.46
C PRO A 103 -12.59 -4.65 11.30
N ALA A 104 -13.59 -3.78 11.53
CA ALA A 104 -14.42 -3.24 10.46
C ALA A 104 -13.62 -2.44 9.40
N CYS A 105 -12.55 -1.75 9.81
CA CYS A 105 -11.63 -1.10 8.87
C CYS A 105 -10.86 -2.14 8.05
N ALA A 106 -10.34 -3.18 8.70
CA ALA A 106 -9.65 -4.27 8.05
C ALA A 106 -10.53 -4.97 6.99
N GLU A 107 -11.80 -5.21 7.33
CA GLU A 107 -12.77 -5.83 6.43
C GLU A 107 -13.18 -4.92 5.27
N ALA A 108 -13.40 -3.63 5.53
CA ALA A 108 -13.86 -2.65 4.54
C ALA A 108 -12.80 -2.25 3.50
N LEU A 109 -11.50 -2.47 3.79
CA LEU A 109 -10.42 -2.24 2.83
C LEU A 109 -10.23 -3.45 1.91
N ASP A 110 -9.84 -3.20 0.65
CA ASP A 110 -9.59 -4.26 -0.34
C ASP A 110 -8.11 -4.62 -0.44
N LYS A 111 -7.22 -3.79 0.13
CA LYS A 111 -5.77 -3.97 0.12
C LYS A 111 -5.10 -3.14 1.19
N TYR A 112 -3.98 -3.63 1.72
CA TYR A 112 -3.14 -2.88 2.65
C TYR A 112 -1.83 -2.43 1.99
N ARG A 113 -1.41 -1.19 2.23
CA ARG A 113 -0.04 -0.73 1.96
C ARG A 113 0.72 -0.71 3.27
N ILE A 114 1.84 -1.42 3.28
CA ILE A 114 2.80 -1.43 4.40
C ILE A 114 4.15 -0.93 3.90
N ASN A 115 4.85 -0.16 4.74
CA ASN A 115 6.25 0.20 4.50
C ASN A 115 7.12 -0.33 5.65
N PRO A 116 8.02 -1.29 5.42
CA PRO A 116 8.85 -1.89 6.47
C PRO A 116 9.81 -0.88 7.11
N GLY A 117 10.18 0.21 6.42
CA GLY A 117 10.95 1.30 7.02
C GLY A 117 10.19 2.09 8.08
N ASN A 118 8.85 2.03 8.04
CA ASN A 118 7.97 2.79 8.92
C ASN A 118 7.26 1.95 9.97
N VAL A 119 7.55 0.65 10.15
CA VAL A 119 6.86 -0.18 11.16
C VAL A 119 7.57 -0.25 12.51
N GLY A 120 8.80 0.27 12.63
CA GLY A 120 9.55 0.30 13.88
C GLY A 120 11.06 0.20 13.68
N ARG A 121 11.83 0.18 14.76
CA ARG A 121 13.30 -0.02 14.74
C ARG A 121 13.68 -1.30 15.50
N GLY A 122 14.74 -1.96 15.06
CA GLY A 122 15.30 -3.17 15.69
C GLY A 122 14.32 -4.35 15.69
N SER A 123 14.41 -5.21 16.71
CA SER A 123 13.61 -6.45 16.84
C SER A 123 12.09 -6.23 16.81
N ARG A 124 11.61 -5.04 17.22
CA ARG A 124 10.18 -4.70 17.21
C ARG A 124 9.62 -4.47 15.80
N ARG A 125 10.48 -4.18 14.81
CA ARG A 125 10.05 -3.96 13.43
C ARG A 125 9.46 -5.24 12.84
N ASP A 126 10.18 -6.34 12.97
CA ASP A 126 9.82 -7.60 12.33
C ASP A 126 8.55 -8.19 12.97
N ALA A 127 8.41 -8.10 14.29
CA ALA A 127 7.18 -8.50 14.99
C ALA A 127 5.95 -7.70 14.51
N ARG A 128 6.06 -6.38 14.36
CA ARG A 128 4.95 -5.52 13.90
C ARG A 128 4.62 -5.74 12.42
N PHE A 129 5.66 -6.00 11.61
CA PHE A 129 5.47 -6.37 10.21
C PHE A 129 4.75 -7.71 10.10
N ALA A 130 5.20 -8.73 10.83
CA ALA A 130 4.57 -10.05 10.88
C ALA A 130 3.11 -9.94 11.32
N GLN A 131 2.80 -9.19 12.38
CA GLN A 131 1.43 -8.98 12.84
C GLN A 131 0.54 -8.37 11.74
N MET A 132 1.04 -7.41 10.96
CA MET A 132 0.29 -6.87 9.81
C MET A 132 0.02 -7.91 8.72
N ILE A 133 1.00 -8.76 8.43
CA ILE A 133 0.85 -9.83 7.42
C ILE A 133 -0.14 -10.88 7.93
N GLU A 134 -0.08 -11.28 9.20
CA GLU A 134 -1.04 -12.19 9.81
C GLU A 134 -2.47 -11.65 9.75
N LEU A 135 -2.67 -10.36 10.02
CA LEU A 135 -3.97 -9.71 9.87
C LEU A 135 -4.42 -9.70 8.40
N ALA A 136 -3.52 -9.43 7.46
CA ALA A 136 -3.84 -9.51 6.03
C ALA A 136 -4.26 -10.91 5.60
N CYS A 137 -3.54 -11.95 6.05
CA CYS A 137 -3.91 -13.35 5.81
C CYS A 137 -5.26 -13.69 6.42
N ARG A 138 -5.52 -13.28 7.67
CA ARG A 138 -6.79 -13.50 8.38
C ARG A 138 -7.98 -12.90 7.63
N HIS A 139 -7.82 -11.68 7.10
CA HIS A 139 -8.88 -10.97 6.36
C HIS A 139 -8.85 -11.26 4.85
N GLY A 140 -7.98 -12.15 4.37
CA GLY A 140 -7.85 -12.47 2.95
C GLY A 140 -7.48 -11.27 2.06
N LYS A 141 -6.70 -10.32 2.57
CA LYS A 141 -6.39 -9.06 1.89
C LYS A 141 -5.00 -9.10 1.24
N PRO A 142 -4.86 -8.68 -0.04
CA PRO A 142 -3.56 -8.48 -0.64
C PRO A 142 -2.79 -7.35 0.06
N VAL A 143 -1.46 -7.45 0.04
CA VAL A 143 -0.56 -6.46 0.65
C VAL A 143 0.39 -5.90 -0.41
N ARG A 144 0.55 -4.57 -0.42
CA ARG A 144 1.69 -3.92 -1.07
C ARG A 144 2.75 -3.59 -0.03
N ILE A 145 3.92 -4.21 -0.16
CA ILE A 145 5.13 -3.81 0.55
C ILE A 145 5.79 -2.69 -0.27
N GLY A 146 5.64 -1.44 0.17
CA GLY A 146 6.10 -0.26 -0.55
C GLY A 146 7.24 0.43 0.18
N VAL A 147 8.47 0.12 -0.22
CA VAL A 147 9.69 0.79 0.26
C VAL A 147 9.91 2.07 -0.57
N ASN A 148 10.27 3.17 0.09
CA ASN A 148 10.66 4.40 -0.57
C ASN A 148 12.01 4.89 -0.03
N TRP A 149 12.73 5.67 -0.84
CA TRP A 149 14.07 6.17 -0.49
C TRP A 149 14.07 6.97 0.83
N GLY A 150 13.06 7.81 1.04
CA GLY A 150 12.92 8.64 2.24
C GLY A 150 12.72 7.87 3.55
N SER A 151 12.44 6.56 3.49
CA SER A 151 12.35 5.68 4.66
C SER A 151 13.18 4.41 4.49
N LEU A 152 14.27 4.45 3.72
CA LEU A 152 15.16 3.30 3.60
C LEU A 152 15.73 2.96 4.98
N ASP A 153 15.77 1.68 5.32
CA ASP A 153 16.34 1.23 6.59
C ASP A 153 17.85 1.53 6.63
N PRO A 154 18.33 2.38 7.56
CA PRO A 154 19.75 2.70 7.67
C PRO A 154 20.62 1.47 7.86
N ALA A 155 20.13 0.42 8.53
CA ALA A 155 20.87 -0.81 8.73
C ALA A 155 21.05 -1.60 7.43
N VAL A 156 20.03 -1.58 6.55
CA VAL A 156 20.15 -2.19 5.21
C VAL A 156 21.13 -1.42 4.35
N LEU A 157 21.07 -0.08 4.38
CA LEU A 157 22.01 0.74 3.61
C LEU A 157 23.45 0.54 4.08
N ALA A 158 23.69 0.53 5.41
CA ALA A 158 25.00 0.27 5.97
C ALA A 158 25.54 -1.10 5.53
N ARG A 159 24.72 -2.15 5.65
CA ARG A 159 25.09 -3.49 5.20
C ARG A 159 25.45 -3.54 3.71
N LEU A 160 24.65 -2.90 2.85
CA LEU A 160 24.93 -2.85 1.41
C LEU A 160 26.21 -2.06 1.10
N MET A 161 26.51 -1.01 1.86
CA MET A 161 27.75 -0.24 1.72
C MET A 161 28.96 -1.09 2.15
N ASP A 162 28.85 -1.82 3.26
CA ASP A 162 29.89 -2.73 3.76
C ASP A 162 30.15 -3.88 2.77
N GLU A 163 29.09 -4.51 2.25
CA GLU A 163 29.17 -5.54 1.21
C GLU A 163 29.83 -5.02 -0.07
N ASN A 164 29.51 -3.78 -0.48
CA ASN A 164 30.11 -3.15 -1.65
C ASN A 164 31.59 -2.82 -1.45
N ALA A 165 31.98 -2.37 -0.24
CA ALA A 165 33.37 -2.09 0.09
C ALA A 165 34.24 -3.36 0.05
N GLY A 166 33.66 -4.51 0.39
CA GLY A 166 34.33 -5.81 0.30
C GLY A 166 34.31 -6.48 -1.09
N ALA A 167 33.64 -5.90 -2.08
CA ALA A 167 33.51 -6.50 -3.40
C ALA A 167 34.80 -6.37 -4.21
N ALA A 168 35.09 -7.35 -5.08
CA ALA A 168 36.25 -7.33 -5.97
C ALA A 168 36.29 -6.11 -6.92
N ARG A 169 35.11 -5.51 -7.19
CA ARG A 169 34.96 -4.24 -7.92
C ARG A 169 33.88 -3.40 -7.23
N PRO A 170 34.26 -2.58 -6.23
CA PRO A 170 33.33 -1.71 -5.54
C PRO A 170 32.67 -0.75 -6.52
N ARG A 171 31.36 -0.56 -6.37
CA ARG A 171 30.59 0.43 -7.12
C ARG A 171 30.64 1.77 -6.40
N GLU A 172 30.48 2.85 -7.15
CA GLU A 172 30.25 4.19 -6.59
C GLU A 172 29.10 4.18 -5.58
N PRO A 173 29.18 4.90 -4.45
CA PRO A 173 28.13 4.90 -3.42
C PRO A 173 26.73 5.19 -3.99
N ARG A 174 26.64 6.09 -4.97
CA ARG A 174 25.37 6.41 -5.65
C ARG A 174 24.76 5.24 -6.41
N ALA A 175 25.55 4.27 -6.85
CA ALA A 175 25.09 3.08 -7.54
C ALA A 175 24.70 1.93 -6.59
N VAL A 176 25.19 1.97 -5.34
CA VAL A 176 24.73 1.07 -4.26
C VAL A 176 23.38 1.55 -3.69
N MET A 177 23.18 2.86 -3.74
CA MET A 177 21.99 3.57 -3.27
C MET A 177 20.83 3.61 -4.28
N ARG A 178 20.93 2.97 -5.46
CA ARG A 178 19.86 2.94 -6.47
C ARG A 178 19.37 1.53 -6.71
#